data_AF-M1ZQX8-F1
#
_entry.id   AF-M1ZQX8-F1
#
_cell.length_a   1.000
_cell.length_b   1.000
_cell.length_c   1.000
_cell.angle_alpha   90.00
_cell.angle_beta   90.00
_cell.angle_gamma   90.00
#
_symmetry.space_group_name_H-M   'P 1'
#
loop_
_entity.id
_entity.type
_entity.pdbx_description
1 polymer ?
#
loop_
_entity_poly.entity_id
_entity_poly.type
_entity_poly.pdbx_seq_one_letter_code
_entity_poly.pdbx_strand_id
1 'polypeptide(L)'
;MEMKSYLAEKLSKMLFLEIKKGKIFEIFKVRVDENIYVPLKSKSLVEEIKQSEDLDNIPIIFFLEGMFFVLGADEDFKFNNEYKNMLDNIPKSEDYIKGRIFEEIKRENYEDAYVLLKGLLTLEESKDIYNKLILILENLRQKDKMYKEEELNIIERAKKLEGYEKPYLYESIIK
;
A
#
# COMPACT_ATOMS: atom_id res chain seq x y z
N MET A 1 11.77 -8.87 -15.62
CA MET A 1 11.16 -9.33 -14.35
C MET A 1 9.72 -8.86 -14.35
N GLU A 2 8.77 -9.73 -14.03
CA GLU A 2 7.35 -9.35 -13.93
C GLU A 2 7.11 -8.51 -12.67
N MET A 3 6.20 -7.53 -12.74
CA MET A 3 5.90 -6.62 -11.63
C MET A 3 5.49 -7.37 -10.35
N LYS A 4 4.67 -8.41 -10.48
CA LYS A 4 4.23 -9.23 -9.34
C LYS A 4 5.42 -9.86 -8.61
N SER A 5 6.36 -10.47 -9.35
CA SER A 5 7.56 -11.07 -8.79
C SER A 5 8.47 -10.03 -8.13
N TYR A 6 8.58 -8.84 -8.72
CA TYR A 6 9.37 -7.75 -8.16
C TYR A 6 8.81 -7.24 -6.81
N LEU A 7 7.50 -7.01 -6.74
CA LEU A 7 6.84 -6.57 -5.51
C LEU A 7 6.84 -7.67 -4.45
N ALA A 8 6.70 -8.94 -4.85
CA ALA A 8 6.87 -10.07 -3.93
C ALA A 8 8.29 -10.12 -3.32
N GLU A 9 9.33 -9.84 -4.11
CA GLU A 9 10.70 -9.76 -3.59
C GLU A 9 10.84 -8.62 -2.57
N LYS A 10 10.19 -7.47 -2.80
CA LYS A 10 10.15 -6.38 -1.82
C LYS A 10 9.42 -6.78 -0.54
N LEU A 11 8.26 -7.42 -0.65
CA LEU A 11 7.48 -7.89 0.49
C LEU A 11 8.25 -8.92 1.32
N SER A 12 9.02 -9.80 0.68
CA SER A 12 9.83 -10.81 1.40
C SER A 12 10.90 -10.19 2.32
N LYS A 13 11.26 -8.92 2.10
CA LYS A 13 12.21 -8.16 2.93
C LYS A 13 11.54 -7.42 4.09
N MET A 14 10.20 -7.42 4.16
CA MET A 14 9.45 -6.81 5.27
C MET A 14 9.39 -7.74 6.48
N LEU A 15 9.41 -7.15 7.68
CA LEU A 15 9.12 -7.89 8.90
C LEU A 15 7.61 -8.02 9.06
N PHE A 16 7.17 -9.22 9.40
CA PHE A 16 5.80 -9.50 9.81
C PHE A 16 5.81 -9.98 11.27
N LEU A 17 4.96 -9.37 12.10
CA LEU A 17 4.76 -9.77 13.48
C LEU A 17 3.45 -10.54 13.61
N GLU A 18 3.49 -11.69 14.24
CA GLU A 18 2.27 -12.42 14.60
C GLU A 18 1.61 -11.74 15.80
N ILE A 19 0.42 -11.19 15.60
CA ILE A 19 -0.37 -10.56 16.65
C ILE A 19 -1.54 -11.48 16.99
N LYS A 20 -1.65 -11.84 18.28
CA LYS A 20 -2.73 -12.67 18.80
C LYS A 20 -4.08 -12.00 18.59
N LYS A 21 -5.11 -12.77 18.26
CA LYS A 21 -6.48 -12.25 18.00
C LYS A 21 -7.05 -11.32 19.07
N GLY A 22 -6.78 -11.61 20.36
CA GLY A 22 -7.22 -10.75 21.46
C GLY A 22 -6.56 -9.37 21.42
N LYS A 23 -5.27 -9.32 21.09
CA LYS A 23 -4.48 -8.09 20.99
C LYS A 23 -4.89 -7.25 19.77
N ILE A 24 -5.29 -7.90 18.67
CA ILE A 24 -5.87 -7.20 17.50
C ILE A 24 -7.10 -6.38 17.92
N PHE A 25 -8.00 -6.96 18.72
CA PHE A 25 -9.16 -6.24 19.21
C PHE A 25 -8.78 -5.09 20.15
N GLU A 26 -7.78 -5.27 21.01
CA GLU A 26 -7.30 -4.20 21.89
C GLU A 26 -6.78 -2.98 21.10
N ILE A 27 -5.97 -3.22 20.07
CA ILE A 27 -5.27 -2.18 19.29
C ILE A 27 -6.19 -1.56 18.24
N PHE A 28 -6.80 -2.39 17.40
CA PHE A 28 -7.53 -1.97 16.20
C PHE A 28 -9.04 -1.98 16.35
N LYS A 29 -9.58 -2.48 17.48
CA LYS A 29 -11.03 -2.65 17.72
C LYS A 29 -11.72 -3.58 16.71
N VAL A 30 -10.96 -4.41 16.01
CA VAL A 30 -11.45 -5.40 15.05
C VAL A 30 -11.45 -6.80 15.68
N ARG A 31 -12.50 -7.57 15.42
CA ARG A 31 -12.54 -9.00 15.78
C ARG A 31 -12.06 -9.83 14.60
N VAL A 32 -11.17 -10.79 14.87
CA VAL A 32 -10.59 -11.71 13.88
C VAL A 32 -10.67 -13.14 14.40
N ASP A 33 -10.75 -14.11 13.49
CA ASP A 33 -10.92 -15.51 13.82
C ASP A 33 -9.59 -16.23 14.12
N GLU A 34 -8.48 -15.71 13.59
CA GLU A 34 -7.13 -16.24 13.75
C GLU A 34 -6.11 -15.16 14.18
N ASN A 35 -4.88 -15.59 14.48
CA ASN A 35 -3.78 -14.65 14.67
C ASN A 35 -3.40 -14.03 13.33
N ILE A 36 -3.07 -12.74 13.33
CA ILE A 36 -2.76 -11.99 12.10
C ILE A 36 -1.28 -11.65 12.07
N TYR A 37 -0.62 -11.93 10.96
CA TYR A 37 0.73 -11.43 10.67
C TYR A 37 0.58 -10.00 10.20
N VAL A 38 1.08 -9.01 10.95
CA VAL A 38 0.97 -7.59 10.59
C VAL A 38 2.35 -7.06 10.14
N PRO A 39 2.45 -6.41 8.98
CA PRO A 39 3.70 -5.88 8.45
C PRO A 39 4.21 -4.66 9.23
N LEU A 40 5.53 -4.51 9.32
CA LEU A 40 6.21 -3.34 9.87
C LEU A 40 7.09 -2.64 8.82
N LYS A 41 6.83 -1.35 8.59
CA LYS A 41 7.61 -0.52 7.65
C LYS A 41 8.64 0.37 8.36
N SER A 42 9.65 -0.21 8.99
CA SER A 42 10.86 0.52 9.45
C SER A 42 12.00 -0.44 9.81
N LYS A 43 13.15 -0.37 9.10
CA LYS A 43 14.33 -1.20 9.42
C LYS A 43 14.95 -0.85 10.78
N SER A 44 14.91 0.42 11.20
CA SER A 44 15.53 0.88 12.45
C SER A 44 14.76 0.43 13.68
N LEU A 45 13.41 0.43 13.65
CA LEU A 45 12.62 -0.11 14.76
C LEU A 45 12.68 -1.64 14.84
N VAL A 46 12.84 -2.33 13.70
CA VAL A 46 12.92 -3.79 13.62
C VAL A 46 14.09 -4.34 14.45
N GLU A 47 15.22 -3.64 14.48
CA GLU A 47 16.38 -4.05 15.27
C GLU A 47 16.15 -3.87 16.78
N GLU A 48 15.43 -2.82 17.19
CA GLU A 48 15.07 -2.54 18.59
C GLU A 48 13.94 -3.45 19.11
N ILE A 49 12.93 -3.74 18.28
CA ILE A 49 11.82 -4.65 18.61
C ILE A 49 12.28 -6.11 18.66
N LYS A 50 13.20 -6.55 17.78
CA LYS A 50 13.74 -7.91 17.88
C LYS A 50 14.50 -8.16 19.19
N GLN A 51 14.98 -7.10 19.83
CA GLN A 51 15.69 -7.16 21.12
C GLN A 51 14.76 -6.97 22.31
N SER A 52 13.55 -6.43 22.11
CA SER A 52 12.57 -6.18 23.18
C SER A 52 11.28 -6.95 22.88
N GLU A 53 10.89 -7.88 23.76
CA GLU A 53 9.61 -8.62 23.63
C GLU A 53 8.36 -7.71 23.81
N ASP A 54 8.54 -6.40 23.90
CA ASP A 54 7.53 -5.46 24.33
C ASP A 54 6.80 -4.81 23.14
N LEU A 55 5.88 -5.59 22.55
CA LEU A 55 4.97 -5.14 21.48
C LEU A 55 4.14 -3.91 21.88
N ASP A 56 3.97 -3.66 23.17
CA ASP A 56 3.15 -2.56 23.69
C ASP A 56 3.73 -1.17 23.37
N ASN A 57 5.01 -1.10 23.02
CA ASN A 57 5.70 0.16 22.73
C ASN A 57 5.81 0.49 21.23
N ILE A 58 5.31 -0.37 20.32
CA ILE A 58 5.41 -0.11 18.88
C ILE A 58 4.35 0.89 18.45
N PRO A 59 4.73 2.06 17.91
CA PRO A 59 3.75 3.02 17.41
C PRO A 59 2.89 2.42 16.29
N ILE A 60 1.56 2.53 16.44
CA ILE A 60 0.57 1.99 15.48
C ILE A 60 0.83 2.43 14.03
N ILE A 61 1.48 3.59 13.88
CA ILE A 61 1.82 4.20 12.61
C ILE A 61 2.70 3.31 11.71
N PHE A 62 3.59 2.51 12.30
CA PHE A 62 4.47 1.63 11.53
C PHE A 62 3.73 0.44 10.95
N PHE A 63 2.70 -0.04 11.64
CA PHE A 63 1.80 -1.08 11.13
C PHE A 63 0.92 -0.52 10.02
N LEU A 64 0.40 0.70 10.20
CA LEU A 64 -0.45 1.36 9.20
C LEU A 64 0.26 1.49 7.86
N GLU A 65 1.48 2.04 7.84
CA GLU A 65 2.28 2.13 6.60
C GLU A 65 2.55 0.75 5.98
N GLY A 66 2.84 -0.25 6.82
CA GLY A 66 3.07 -1.62 6.39
C GLY A 66 1.83 -2.24 5.74
N MET A 67 0.65 -2.04 6.33
CA MET A 67 -0.61 -2.59 5.83
C MET A 67 -0.97 -2.01 4.47
N PHE A 68 -0.90 -0.67 4.31
CA PHE A 68 -1.08 -0.04 3.00
C PHE A 68 -0.08 -0.53 1.97
N PHE A 69 1.17 -0.76 2.37
CA PHE A 69 2.18 -1.28 1.47
C PHE A 69 1.83 -2.69 0.97
N VAL A 70 1.42 -3.60 1.86
CA VAL A 70 0.98 -4.95 1.47
C VAL A 70 -0.24 -4.90 0.55
N LEU A 71 -1.26 -4.11 0.91
CA LEU A 71 -2.48 -3.94 0.11
C LEU A 71 -2.19 -3.48 -1.33
N GLY A 72 -1.16 -2.64 -1.52
CA GLY A 72 -0.77 -2.17 -2.86
C GLY A 72 0.18 -3.09 -3.61
N ALA A 73 0.92 -3.93 -2.90
CA ALA A 73 1.95 -4.81 -3.46
C ALA A 73 1.43 -6.21 -3.83
N ASP A 74 0.46 -6.74 -3.09
CA ASP A 74 -0.10 -8.08 -3.29
C ASP A 74 -1.61 -8.08 -3.04
N GLU A 75 -2.39 -8.06 -4.14
CA GLU A 75 -3.85 -8.07 -4.09
C GLU A 75 -4.40 -9.42 -3.55
N ASP A 76 -3.61 -10.51 -3.63
CA ASP A 76 -3.99 -11.87 -3.23
C ASP A 76 -3.54 -12.20 -1.79
N PHE A 77 -2.94 -11.24 -1.06
CA PHE A 77 -2.40 -11.50 0.27
C PHE A 77 -3.51 -11.90 1.26
N LYS A 78 -3.29 -12.98 2.00
CA LYS A 78 -4.34 -13.66 2.79
C LYS A 78 -5.05 -12.80 3.83
N PHE A 79 -4.39 -11.75 4.34
CA PHE A 79 -4.94 -10.87 5.38
C PHE A 79 -5.42 -9.50 4.89
N ASN A 80 -5.61 -9.34 3.58
CA ASN A 80 -6.00 -8.04 3.01
C ASN A 80 -7.33 -7.54 3.57
N ASN A 81 -8.32 -8.42 3.80
CA ASN A 81 -9.61 -8.01 4.35
C ASN A 81 -9.48 -7.54 5.80
N GLU A 82 -8.69 -8.25 6.60
CA GLU A 82 -8.40 -7.91 7.99
C GLU A 82 -7.65 -6.58 8.07
N TYR A 83 -6.68 -6.33 7.19
CA TYR A 83 -5.99 -5.04 7.13
C TYR A 83 -6.93 -3.90 6.79
N LYS A 84 -7.82 -4.08 5.79
CA LYS A 84 -8.81 -3.04 5.46
C LYS A 84 -9.69 -2.71 6.66
N ASN A 85 -10.23 -3.74 7.32
CA ASN A 85 -11.02 -3.57 8.54
C ASN A 85 -10.25 -2.85 9.65
N MET A 86 -8.97 -3.18 9.85
CA MET A 86 -8.12 -2.51 10.85
C MET A 86 -7.90 -1.04 10.50
N LEU A 87 -7.59 -0.74 9.23
CA LEU A 87 -7.34 0.61 8.76
C LEU A 87 -8.59 1.51 8.85
N ASP A 88 -9.77 0.97 8.56
CA ASP A 88 -11.05 1.68 8.67
C ASP A 88 -11.39 2.05 10.13
N ASN A 89 -10.89 1.28 11.10
CA ASN A 89 -11.07 1.56 12.53
C ASN A 89 -10.03 2.53 13.10
N ILE A 90 -8.99 2.89 12.35
CA ILE A 90 -7.98 3.87 12.77
C ILE A 90 -8.40 5.25 12.28
N PRO A 91 -8.73 6.21 13.17
CA PRO A 91 -9.09 7.56 12.75
C PRO A 91 -7.97 8.21 11.94
N LYS A 92 -8.34 8.84 10.81
CA LYS A 92 -7.43 9.58 9.92
C LYS A 92 -6.33 8.70 9.29
N SER A 93 -6.54 7.40 9.17
CA SER A 93 -5.58 6.50 8.52
C SER A 93 -5.32 6.89 7.07
N GLU A 94 -6.37 7.27 6.33
CA GLU A 94 -6.28 7.79 4.96
C GLU A 94 -5.53 9.13 4.88
N ASP A 95 -5.83 10.09 5.75
CA ASP A 95 -5.16 11.41 5.76
C ASP A 95 -3.66 11.24 6.02
N TYR A 96 -3.34 10.36 6.98
CA TYR A 96 -1.96 10.03 7.29
C TYR A 96 -1.25 9.42 6.08
N ILE A 97 -1.83 8.41 5.43
CA ILE A 97 -1.16 7.76 4.29
C ILE A 97 -1.05 8.70 3.09
N LYS A 98 -2.04 9.58 2.86
CA LYS A 98 -1.96 10.66 1.86
C LYS A 98 -0.76 11.57 2.14
N GLY A 99 -0.55 11.96 3.40
CA GLY A 99 0.64 12.70 3.83
C GLY A 99 1.94 11.93 3.60
N ARG A 100 1.95 10.63 3.91
CA ARG A 100 3.13 9.77 3.71
C ARG A 100 3.50 9.62 2.23
N ILE A 101 2.51 9.40 1.36
CA ILE A 101 2.68 9.34 -0.10
C ILE A 101 3.32 10.64 -0.61
N PHE A 102 2.83 11.79 -0.14
CA PHE A 102 3.41 13.09 -0.49
C PHE A 102 4.88 13.23 -0.09
N GLU A 103 5.25 12.74 1.10
CA GLU A 103 6.65 12.73 1.54
C GLU A 103 7.54 11.78 0.73
N GLU A 104 7.04 10.62 0.29
CA GLU A 104 7.79 9.74 -0.61
C GLU A 104 8.00 10.38 -2.00
N ILE A 105 6.98 11.09 -2.53
CA ILE A 105 7.11 11.84 -3.78
C ILE A 105 8.18 12.94 -3.66
N LYS A 106 8.18 13.71 -2.57
CA LYS A 106 9.20 14.75 -2.31
C LYS A 106 10.62 14.19 -2.26
N ARG A 107 10.77 12.95 -1.80
CA ARG A 107 12.06 12.23 -1.72
C ARG A 107 12.42 11.52 -3.01
N GLU A 108 11.62 11.70 -4.07
CA GLU A 108 11.75 10.99 -5.36
C GLU A 108 11.64 9.46 -5.25
N ASN A 109 11.06 8.96 -4.16
CA ASN A 109 10.76 7.54 -3.93
C ASN A 109 9.44 7.15 -4.60
N TYR A 110 9.36 7.33 -5.92
CA TYR A 110 8.14 7.15 -6.70
C TYR A 110 7.54 5.75 -6.63
N GLU A 111 8.39 4.73 -6.52
CA GLU A 111 7.95 3.33 -6.45
C GLU A 111 7.23 3.01 -5.13
N ASP A 112 7.75 3.51 -4.01
CA ASP A 112 7.09 3.38 -2.71
C ASP A 112 5.81 4.22 -2.66
N ALA A 113 5.83 5.42 -3.22
CA ALA A 113 4.62 6.24 -3.37
C ALA A 113 3.55 5.52 -4.22
N TYR A 114 3.95 4.87 -5.31
CA TYR A 114 3.08 4.07 -6.18
C TYR A 114 2.42 2.92 -5.40
N VAL A 115 3.21 2.12 -4.67
CA VAL A 115 2.67 0.99 -3.90
C VAL A 115 1.72 1.46 -2.81
N LEU A 116 2.08 2.51 -2.06
CA LEU A 116 1.19 3.07 -1.03
C LEU A 116 -0.11 3.63 -1.62
N LEU A 117 -0.04 4.25 -2.80
CA LEU A 117 -1.21 4.79 -3.48
C LEU A 117 -2.12 3.67 -4.02
N LYS A 118 -1.56 2.54 -4.48
CA LYS A 118 -2.34 1.33 -4.78
C LYS A 118 -3.02 0.78 -3.53
N GLY A 119 -2.32 0.77 -2.40
CA GLY A 119 -2.90 0.37 -1.12
C GLY A 119 -4.11 1.24 -0.76
N LEU A 120 -3.97 2.57 -0.89
CA LEU A 120 -5.05 3.52 -0.65
C LEU A 120 -6.24 3.29 -1.60
N LEU A 121 -5.99 2.99 -2.88
CA LEU A 121 -7.03 2.66 -3.86
C LEU A 121 -7.93 1.50 -3.42
N THR A 122 -7.42 0.59 -2.58
CA THR A 122 -8.19 -0.56 -2.09
C THR A 122 -9.23 -0.21 -1.02
N LEU A 123 -9.14 0.99 -0.43
CA LEU A 123 -10.08 1.56 0.54
C LEU A 123 -10.95 2.65 -0.08
N GLU A 124 -10.33 3.55 -0.85
CA GLU A 124 -11.00 4.69 -1.49
C GLU A 124 -10.74 4.63 -3.01
N GLU A 125 -11.80 4.44 -3.78
CA GLU A 125 -11.71 4.52 -5.25
C GLU A 125 -12.18 5.89 -5.74
N SER A 126 -11.24 6.72 -6.20
CA SER A 126 -11.55 8.07 -6.68
C SER A 126 -10.74 8.48 -7.92
N LYS A 127 -11.31 9.38 -8.74
CA LYS A 127 -10.63 9.94 -9.92
C LYS A 127 -9.30 10.62 -9.56
N ASP A 128 -9.20 11.20 -8.36
CA ASP A 128 -7.99 11.84 -7.86
C ASP A 128 -6.86 10.82 -7.60
N ILE A 129 -7.18 9.70 -6.97
CA ILE A 129 -6.21 8.61 -6.74
C ILE A 129 -5.73 8.03 -8.07
N TYR A 130 -6.64 7.78 -9.02
CA TYR A 130 -6.27 7.32 -10.36
C TYR A 130 -5.39 8.32 -11.10
N ASN A 131 -5.71 9.62 -11.03
CA ASN A 131 -4.88 10.67 -11.64
C ASN A 131 -3.44 10.63 -11.12
N LYS A 132 -3.27 10.45 -9.82
CA LYS A 132 -1.96 10.37 -9.17
C LYS A 132 -1.23 9.07 -9.56
N LEU A 133 -1.93 7.93 -9.60
CA LEU A 133 -1.34 6.65 -10.02
C LEU A 133 -0.81 6.72 -11.45
N ILE A 134 -1.61 7.24 -12.38
CA ILE A 134 -1.23 7.38 -13.79
C ILE A 134 0.02 8.27 -13.92
N LEU A 135 0.08 9.40 -13.21
CA LEU A 135 1.24 10.29 -13.24
C LEU A 135 2.52 9.65 -12.68
N ILE A 136 2.40 8.92 -11.56
CA ILE A 136 3.56 8.24 -10.97
C ILE A 136 4.04 7.10 -11.90
N LEU A 137 3.11 6.33 -12.47
CA LEU A 137 3.44 5.24 -13.39
C LEU A 137 4.06 5.75 -14.69
N GLU A 138 3.61 6.88 -15.21
CA GLU A 138 4.26 7.54 -16.36
C GLU A 138 5.72 7.87 -16.03
N ASN A 139 6.00 8.45 -14.85
CA ASN A 139 7.37 8.76 -14.42
C ASN A 139 8.22 7.48 -14.28
N LEU A 140 7.66 6.43 -13.68
CA LEU A 140 8.34 5.15 -13.50
C LEU A 140 8.60 4.46 -14.84
N ARG A 141 7.63 4.45 -15.76
CA ARG A 141 7.76 3.87 -17.11
C ARG A 141 8.84 4.54 -17.94
N GLN A 142 8.99 5.86 -17.83
CA GLN A 142 10.06 6.59 -18.52
C GLN A 142 11.46 6.13 -18.06
N LYS A 143 11.58 5.64 -16.82
CA LYS A 143 12.84 5.12 -16.25
C LYS A 143 13.01 3.62 -16.48
N ASP A 144 11.93 2.85 -16.36
CA ASP A 144 11.92 1.40 -16.56
C ASP A 144 10.63 0.94 -17.24
N LYS A 145 10.77 0.30 -18.41
CA LYS A 145 9.64 -0.19 -19.20
C LYS A 145 8.82 -1.29 -18.51
N MET A 146 9.31 -1.90 -17.41
CA MET A 146 8.54 -2.90 -16.65
C MET A 146 7.21 -2.37 -16.11
N TYR A 147 7.07 -1.05 -15.97
CA TYR A 147 5.85 -0.39 -15.49
C TYR A 147 4.77 -0.22 -16.58
N LYS A 148 5.06 -0.51 -17.86
CA LYS A 148 4.12 -0.29 -18.96
C LYS A 148 2.80 -1.04 -18.79
N GLU A 149 2.87 -2.35 -18.54
CA GLU A 149 1.67 -3.18 -18.37
C GLU A 149 0.86 -2.71 -17.15
N GLU A 150 1.55 -2.24 -16.12
CA GLU A 150 0.91 -1.82 -14.89
C GLU A 150 0.22 -0.45 -15.03
N GLU A 151 0.80 0.47 -15.80
CA GLU A 151 0.15 1.71 -16.22
C GLU A 151 -1.11 1.43 -17.05
N LEU A 152 -1.04 0.49 -18.00
CA LEU A 152 -2.19 0.08 -18.80
C LEU A 152 -3.29 -0.55 -17.93
N ASN A 153 -2.94 -1.42 -16.99
CA ASN A 153 -3.90 -2.03 -16.05
C ASN A 153 -4.64 -0.98 -15.22
N ILE A 154 -3.92 0.01 -14.69
CA ILE A 154 -4.53 1.13 -13.94
C ILE A 154 -5.44 1.96 -14.83
N ILE A 155 -5.03 2.25 -16.08
CA ILE A 155 -5.86 2.96 -17.05
C ILE A 155 -7.15 2.20 -17.37
N GLU A 156 -7.08 0.89 -17.58
CA GLU A 156 -8.27 0.07 -17.85
C GLU A 156 -9.24 0.03 -16.66
N ARG A 157 -8.73 -0.02 -15.42
CA ARG A 157 -9.57 0.11 -14.22
C ARG A 157 -10.20 1.50 -14.15
N ALA A 158 -9.41 2.54 -14.40
CA ALA A 158 -9.85 3.93 -14.36
C ALA A 158 -10.98 4.25 -15.37
N LYS A 159 -10.96 3.65 -16.56
CA LYS A 159 -12.02 3.81 -17.58
C LYS A 159 -13.41 3.35 -17.12
N LYS A 160 -13.50 2.53 -16.08
CA LYS A 160 -14.77 2.08 -15.52
C LYS A 160 -15.50 3.17 -14.73
N LEU A 161 -14.82 4.27 -14.39
CA LEU A 161 -15.41 5.39 -13.67
C LEU A 161 -16.17 6.30 -14.64
N GLU A 162 -17.42 6.60 -14.31
CA GLU A 162 -18.29 7.45 -15.13
C GLU A 162 -17.73 8.88 -15.27
N GLY A 163 -17.74 9.40 -16.50
CA GLY A 163 -17.26 10.75 -16.82
C GLY A 163 -15.77 10.95 -16.50
N TYR A 164 -14.94 9.93 -16.75
CA TYR A 164 -13.50 10.02 -16.57
C TYR A 164 -12.79 9.81 -17.91
N GLU A 165 -12.51 10.91 -18.62
CA GLU A 165 -11.98 10.86 -20.00
C GLU A 165 -10.45 10.73 -20.03
N LYS A 166 -9.78 11.19 -18.98
CA LYS A 166 -8.31 11.23 -18.90
C LYS A 166 -7.62 9.88 -19.13
N PRO A 167 -8.13 8.72 -18.65
CA PRO A 167 -7.54 7.42 -18.96
C PRO A 167 -7.41 7.13 -20.46
N TYR A 168 -8.38 7.54 -21.28
CA TYR A 168 -8.33 7.36 -22.73
C TYR A 168 -7.22 8.19 -23.40
N LEU A 169 -6.99 9.42 -22.90
CA LEU A 169 -5.88 10.26 -23.35
C LEU A 169 -4.54 9.56 -23.05
N TYR A 170 -4.34 9.08 -21.83
CA TYR A 170 -3.07 8.45 -21.44
C TYR A 170 -2.82 7.14 -22.18
N GLU A 171 -3.86 6.34 -22.42
CA GLU A 171 -3.73 5.14 -23.25
C GLU A 171 -3.14 5.43 -24.62
N SER A 172 -3.59 6.53 -25.27
CA SER A 172 -3.12 6.93 -26.60
C SER A 172 -1.64 7.38 -26.63
N ILE A 173 -1.06 7.73 -25.48
CA ILE A 173 0.35 8.10 -25.35
C ILE A 173 1.23 6.85 -25.14
N ILE A 174 0.67 5.76 -24.62
CA ILE A 174 1.39 4.51 -24.32
C ILE A 174 1.43 3.57 -25.53
N LYS A 175 0.37 3.57 -26.34
CA LYS A 175 0.22 2.77 -27.56
C LYS A 175 0.96 3.39 -28.74
#